data_AF-A0A2Z6ZQD9-F1
#
_entry.id   AF-A0A2Z6ZQD9-F1
#
_cell.length_a   1.000
_cell.length_b   1.000
_cell.length_c   1.000
_cell.angle_alpha   90.00
_cell.angle_beta   90.00
_cell.angle_gamma   90.00
#
_symmetry.space_group_name_H-M   'P 1'
#
loop_
_entity.id
_entity.type
_entity.pdbx_description
1 polymer ?
#
loop_
_entity_poly.entity_id
_entity_poly.type
_entity_poly.pdbx_seq_one_letter_code
_entity_poly.pdbx_strand_id
1 'polypeptide(L)'
;MDDEMWNVINDGPLKIMKPNLAFSVSNGEAQFLEKDRREYTNDDKNKANLDNVARDILYKTLEKDKNMFSKIKTCATAKEIWEKLVQICEGRR
;
A
#
# COMPACT_ATOMS: atom_id res chain seq x y z
N MET A 1 -4.70 14.15 -4.13
CA MET A 1 -4.41 12.72 -3.89
C MET A 1 -5.12 12.38 -2.61
N ASP A 2 -5.95 11.34 -2.60
CA ASP A 2 -6.65 10.92 -1.39
C ASP A 2 -5.64 10.57 -0.29
N ASP A 3 -5.89 10.98 0.96
CA ASP A 3 -4.98 10.75 2.09
C ASP A 3 -4.61 9.26 2.25
N GLU A 4 -5.55 8.36 1.95
CA GLU A 4 -5.32 6.92 1.96
C GLU A 4 -4.27 6.47 0.93
N MET A 5 -4.23 7.10 -0.24
CA MET A 5 -3.26 6.78 -1.29
C MET A 5 -1.86 7.25 -0.91
N TRP A 6 -1.76 8.40 -0.23
CA TRP A 6 -0.48 8.87 0.32
C TRP A 6 0.04 7.93 1.40
N ASN A 7 -0.84 7.46 2.29
CA ASN A 7 -0.47 6.45 3.29
C ASN A 7 0.03 5.16 2.65
N VAL A 8 -0.56 4.72 1.54
CA VAL A 8 -0.08 3.54 0.80
C VAL A 8 1.35 3.73 0.27
N ILE A 9 1.66 4.92 -0.24
CA ILE A 9 2.98 5.25 -0.77
C ILE A 9 4.02 5.33 0.36
N ASN A 10 3.67 5.83 1.53
CA ASN A 10 4.61 6.03 2.65
C ASN A 10 4.76 4.80 3.55
N ASP A 11 3.64 4.16 3.89
CA ASP A 11 3.56 3.12 4.92
C ASP A 11 3.42 1.72 4.32
N GLY A 12 2.97 1.63 3.06
CA GLY A 12 2.76 0.39 2.33
C GLY A 12 1.28 0.02 2.19
N PRO A 13 0.96 -1.15 1.60
CA PRO A 13 -0.42 -1.55 1.32
C PRO A 13 -1.30 -1.54 2.58
N LEU A 14 -2.52 -1.00 2.44
CA LEU A 14 -3.49 -0.98 3.54
C LEU A 14 -3.87 -2.40 3.97
N LYS A 15 -3.87 -2.63 5.29
CA LYS A 15 -4.44 -3.83 5.89
C LYS A 15 -5.89 -3.57 6.25
N ILE A 16 -6.78 -4.39 5.72
CA ILE A 16 -8.20 -4.31 6.07
C ILE A 16 -8.42 -5.04 7.38
N MET A 17 -8.86 -4.31 8.40
CA MET A 17 -9.02 -4.84 9.75
C MET A 17 -10.50 -5.02 10.12
N LYS A 18 -10.78 -5.90 11.08
CA LYS A 18 -12.09 -6.05 11.72
C LYS A 18 -11.96 -6.16 13.24
N PRO A 19 -12.99 -5.79 14.03
CA PRO A 19 -12.98 -5.99 15.47
C PRO A 19 -12.88 -7.47 15.83
N ASN A 20 -12.04 -7.80 16.80
CA ASN A 20 -11.94 -9.13 17.39
C ASN A 20 -12.97 -9.28 18.53
N LEU A 21 -14.23 -9.50 18.17
CA LEU A 21 -15.33 -9.57 19.14
C LEU A 21 -15.14 -10.66 20.21
N ALA A 22 -14.45 -11.75 19.89
CA ALA A 22 -14.19 -12.83 20.84
C ALA A 22 -13.25 -12.40 21.98
N PHE A 23 -12.30 -11.49 21.70
CA PHE A 23 -11.32 -11.03 22.69
C PHE A 23 -11.77 -9.75 23.41
N SER A 24 -12.48 -8.85 22.73
CA SER A 24 -12.97 -7.60 23.34
C SER A 24 -13.87 -7.86 24.55
N VAL A 25 -14.53 -9.02 24.63
CA VAL A 25 -15.38 -9.43 25.76
C VAL A 25 -14.57 -9.82 27.01
N SER A 26 -13.30 -10.25 26.88
CA SER A 26 -12.51 -10.72 28.02
C SER A 26 -11.69 -9.62 28.70
N ASN A 27 -11.20 -8.63 27.95
CA ASN A 27 -10.24 -7.63 28.46
C ASN A 27 -10.71 -6.16 28.37
N GLY A 28 -11.89 -5.88 27.81
CA GLY A 28 -12.45 -4.53 27.73
C GLY A 28 -11.80 -3.58 26.71
N GLU A 29 -10.64 -3.92 26.15
CA GLU A 29 -10.00 -3.18 25.06
C GLU A 29 -10.38 -3.74 23.68
N ALA A 30 -10.67 -2.85 22.74
CA ALA A 30 -10.97 -3.22 21.36
C ALA A 30 -9.70 -3.73 20.68
N GLN A 31 -9.66 -5.03 20.40
CA GLN A 31 -8.64 -5.61 19.56
C GLN A 31 -9.10 -5.69 18.11
N PHE A 32 -8.17 -5.56 17.18
CA PHE A 32 -8.41 -5.66 15.74
C PHE A 32 -7.59 -6.81 15.15
N LEU A 33 -8.19 -7.54 14.22
CA LEU A 33 -7.53 -8.60 13.46
C LEU A 33 -7.71 -8.36 11.96
N GLU A 34 -6.78 -8.85 11.15
CA GLU A 34 -6.85 -8.71 9.69
C GLU A 34 -8.06 -9.50 9.16
N LYS A 35 -8.89 -8.83 8.36
CA LYS A 35 -10.11 -9.40 7.79
C LYS A 35 -9.72 -10.44 6.72
N ASP A 36 -10.42 -11.58 6.65
CA ASP A 36 -10.18 -12.53 5.57
C ASP A 36 -10.69 -11.95 4.24
N ARG A 37 -9.96 -12.17 3.14
CA ARG A 37 -10.34 -11.64 1.82
C ARG A 37 -11.75 -12.07 1.37
N ARG A 38 -12.27 -13.21 1.86
CA ARG A 38 -13.64 -13.69 1.57
C ARG A 38 -14.71 -12.81 2.21
N GLU A 39 -14.37 -12.08 3.27
CA GLU A 39 -15.28 -11.19 4.01
C GLU A 39 -15.26 -9.75 3.47
N TYR A 40 -14.41 -9.46 2.48
CA TYR A 40 -14.25 -8.10 1.97
C TYR A 40 -15.53 -7.60 1.30
N THR A 41 -15.99 -6.44 1.76
CA THR A 41 -16.98 -5.63 1.04
C THR A 41 -16.37 -5.03 -0.24
N ASN A 42 -17.20 -4.37 -1.04
CA ASN A 42 -16.67 -3.64 -2.21
C ASN A 42 -15.72 -2.51 -1.80
N ASP A 43 -16.00 -1.83 -0.70
CA ASP A 43 -15.14 -0.77 -0.18
C ASP A 43 -13.80 -1.33 0.31
N ASP A 44 -13.82 -2.49 0.99
CA ASP A 44 -12.60 -3.19 1.40
C ASP A 44 -11.72 -3.57 0.20
N LYS A 45 -12.35 -4.07 -0.88
CA LYS A 45 -11.64 -4.40 -2.13
C LYS A 45 -11.04 -3.17 -2.78
N ASN A 46 -11.78 -2.06 -2.82
CA ASN A 46 -11.29 -0.79 -3.35
C ASN A 46 -10.06 -0.32 -2.57
N LYS A 47 -10.12 -0.34 -1.23
CA LYS A 47 -9.00 0.03 -0.36
C LYS A 47 -7.80 -0.91 -0.51
N ALA A 48 -8.03 -2.22 -0.53
CA ALA A 48 -6.97 -3.21 -0.75
C ALA A 48 -6.30 -3.09 -2.12
N ASN A 49 -7.00 -2.51 -3.12
CA ASN A 49 -6.46 -2.29 -4.45
C ASN A 49 -5.68 -0.97 -4.60
N LEU A 50 -5.68 -0.09 -3.59
CA LEU A 50 -5.02 1.21 -3.69
C LEU A 50 -3.52 1.09 -3.97
N ASP A 51 -2.84 0.05 -3.47
CA ASP A 51 -1.43 -0.21 -3.80
C ASP A 51 -1.22 -0.45 -5.30
N ASN A 52 -2.11 -1.21 -5.95
CA ASN A 52 -2.04 -1.41 -7.40
C ASN A 52 -2.29 -0.11 -8.16
N VAL A 53 -3.26 0.70 -7.71
CA VAL A 53 -3.56 1.99 -8.34
C VAL A 53 -2.37 2.95 -8.20
N ALA A 54 -1.78 3.04 -7.01
CA ALA A 54 -0.61 3.87 -6.77
C ALA A 54 0.60 3.40 -7.60
N ARG A 55 0.83 2.09 -7.66
CA ARG A 55 1.89 1.49 -8.48
C ARG A 55 1.70 1.77 -9.97
N ASP A 56 0.49 1.63 -10.49
CA ASP A 56 0.17 1.92 -11.89
C ASP A 56 0.42 3.39 -12.24
N ILE A 57 0.03 4.32 -11.36
CA ILE A 57 0.28 5.75 -11.55
C ILE A 57 1.78 6.05 -11.54
N LEU A 58 2.53 5.52 -10.56
CA LEU A 58 3.98 5.70 -10.48
C LEU A 58 4.70 5.14 -11.73
N TYR A 59 4.27 3.97 -12.21
CA TYR A 59 4.81 3.37 -13.43
C TYR A 59 4.51 4.21 -14.67
N LYS A 60 3.27 4.69 -14.84
CA LYS A 60 2.88 5.55 -15.97
C LYS A 60 3.64 6.86 -15.99
N THR A 61 3.88 7.47 -14.83
CA THR A 61 4.69 8.70 -14.72
C THR A 61 6.12 8.49 -15.22
N LEU A 62 6.68 7.29 -15.03
CA LEU A 62 8.08 6.98 -15.33
C LEU A 62 8.30 6.16 -16.60
N GLU A 63 7.22 5.78 -17.30
CA GLU A 63 7.27 4.91 -18.47
C GLU A 63 8.21 5.44 -19.57
N LYS A 64 8.30 6.76 -19.73
CA LYS A 64 9.18 7.41 -20.71
C LYS A 64 10.65 7.42 -20.29
N ASP A 65 10.95 7.31 -19.01
CA ASP A 65 12.32 7.20 -18.49
C ASP A 65 12.69 5.73 -18.30
N LYS A 66 13.19 5.12 -19.39
CA LYS A 66 13.57 3.71 -19.42
C LYS A 66 14.61 3.35 -18.34
N ASN A 67 15.51 4.27 -18.01
CA ASN A 67 16.55 4.03 -17.02
C ASN A 67 15.93 3.94 -15.61
N MET A 68 15.12 4.91 -15.22
CA MET A 68 14.41 4.88 -13.94
C MET A 68 13.45 3.69 -13.88
N PHE A 69 12.66 3.48 -14.92
CA PHE A 69 11.71 2.38 -14.99
C PHE A 69 12.39 1.01 -14.80
N SER A 70 13.56 0.80 -15.43
CA SER A 70 14.31 -0.45 -15.29
C SER A 70 14.74 -0.76 -13.85
N LYS A 71 14.94 0.27 -13.02
CA LYS A 71 15.34 0.14 -11.62
C LYS A 71 14.16 -0.19 -10.70
N ILE A 72 12.96 0.30 -11.02
CA ILE A 72 11.78 0.17 -10.16
C ILE A 72 10.82 -0.95 -10.59
N LYS A 73 10.93 -1.48 -11.81
CA LYS A 73 10.01 -2.49 -12.35
C LYS A 73 9.90 -3.80 -11.55
N THR A 74 10.87 -4.06 -10.66
CA THR A 74 10.89 -5.26 -9.80
C THR A 74 10.26 -5.02 -8.44
N CYS A 75 9.89 -3.78 -8.10
CA CYS A 75 9.24 -3.44 -6.84
C CYS A 75 7.82 -4.02 -6.82
N ALA A 76 7.45 -4.61 -5.69
CA ALA A 76 6.17 -5.26 -5.46
C ALA A 76 5.11 -4.28 -4.98
N THR A 77 5.50 -3.22 -4.26
CA THR A 77 4.58 -2.23 -3.66
C THR A 77 4.86 -0.80 -4.14
N ALA A 78 3.86 0.08 -4.03
CA ALA A 78 4.02 1.50 -4.31
C ALA A 78 5.08 2.16 -3.40
N LYS A 79 5.17 1.72 -2.14
CA LYS A 79 6.19 2.17 -1.19
C LYS A 79 7.61 1.82 -1.64
N GLU A 80 7.87 0.58 -2.02
CA GLU A 80 9.20 0.18 -2.50
C GLU A 80 9.62 0.97 -3.75
N ILE A 81 8.67 1.28 -4.64
CA ILE A 81 8.92 2.16 -5.79
C ILE A 81 9.33 3.54 -5.30
N TRP A 82 8.55 4.13 -4.40
CA TRP A 82 8.80 5.46 -3.87
C TRP A 82 10.15 5.57 -3.15
N GLU A 83 10.44 4.65 -2.23
CA GLU A 83 11.72 4.59 -1.52
C GLU A 83 12.90 4.49 -2.48
N LYS A 84 12.78 3.67 -3.52
CA LYS A 84 13.83 3.51 -4.53
C LYS A 84 14.00 4.77 -5.37
N LEU A 85 12.92 5.48 -5.70
CA LEU A 85 12.99 6.77 -6.38
C LEU A 85 13.69 7.81 -5.53
N VAL A 86 13.38 7.89 -4.23
CA VAL A 86 14.07 8.79 -3.29
C VAL A 86 15.57 8.47 -3.25
N GLN A 87 15.95 7.20 -3.13
CA GLN A 87 17.37 6.80 -3.15
C GLN A 87 18.08 7.22 -4.45
N ILE A 88 17.45 7.02 -5.61
CA ILE A 88 18.00 7.42 -6.91
C ILE A 88 18.17 8.94 -7.00
N CYS A 89 17.18 9.71 -6.56
CA CYS A 89 17.19 11.17 -6.61
C CYS A 89 18.18 11.78 -5.62
N GLU A 90 18.35 11.19 -4.44
CA GLU A 90 19.33 11.62 -3.44
C GLU A 90 20.76 11.12 -3.72
N GLY A 91 20.95 10.29 -4.75
CA GLY A 91 22.25 9.74 -5.11
C GLY A 91 22.82 8.76 -4.09
N ARG A 92 22.00 8.22 -3.18
CA ARG A 92 22.42 7.19 -2.22
C ARG A 92 22.45 5.85 -2.97
N ARG A 93 23.68 5.36 -3.21
CA ARG A 93 23.94 4.06 -3.87
C ARG A 93 23.71 2.89 -2.93
#